data_AF-A0A6V7JTT0-F1
#
_entry.id   AF-A0A6V7JTT0-F1
#
_cell.length_a   1.000
_cell.length_b   1.000
_cell.length_c   1.000
_cell.angle_alpha   90.00
_cell.angle_beta   90.00
_cell.angle_gamma   90.00
#
_symmetry.space_group_name_H-M   'P 1'
#
loop_
_entity.id
_entity.type
_entity.pdbx_description
1 polymer ?
#
loop_
_entity_poly.entity_id
_entity_poly.type
_entity_poly.pdbx_seq_one_letter_code
_entity_poly.pdbx_strand_id
1 'polypeptide(L)' 'YFHRGISESGSALCPWVLTRPGVAKNHAKRLGKYLNCPIDNSEELVACLKTKDAYEIIATDRKFQ' A
#
# COMPACT_ATOMS: atom_id res chain seq x y z
N TYR A 1 24.64 -7.04 6.82
CA TYR A 1 24.43 -7.80 8.08
C TYR A 1 24.86 -6.94 9.25
N PHE A 2 24.25 -7.14 10.42
CA PHE A 2 24.44 -6.31 11.62
C PHE A 2 24.83 -7.17 12.82
N HIS A 3 25.49 -6.57 13.82
CA HIS A 3 25.91 -7.28 15.05
C HIS A 3 24.83 -7.25 16.15
N ARG A 4 24.09 -6.14 16.30
CA ARG A 4 23.02 -5.95 17.30
C ARG A 4 21.95 -4.98 16.78
N GLY A 5 20.76 -4.99 17.39
CA GLY A 5 19.68 -4.06 17.11
C GLY A 5 18.87 -3.73 18.37
N ILE A 6 18.30 -2.52 18.43
CA ILE A 6 17.40 -2.06 19.49
C ILE A 6 16.02 -1.85 18.85
N SER A 7 14.98 -2.40 19.48
CA SER A 7 13.59 -2.25 19.05
C SER A 7 12.84 -1.48 20.12
N GLU A 8 12.40 -0.26 19.81
CA GLU A 8 11.67 0.60 20.72
C GLU A 8 10.25 0.84 20.20
N SER A 9 9.26 0.72 21.10
CA SER A 9 7.84 0.99 20.81
C SER A 9 7.23 0.20 19.63
N GLY A 10 7.85 -0.93 19.25
CA GLY A 10 7.39 -1.82 18.19
C GLY A 10 8.15 -3.15 18.16
N SER A 11 7.60 -4.15 17.47
CA SER A 11 8.24 -5.46 17.23
C SER A 11 7.78 -6.05 15.89
N ALA A 12 8.52 -7.04 15.39
CA ALA A 12 8.16 -7.76 14.15
C ALA A 12 6.83 -8.53 14.23
N LEU A 13 6.30 -8.76 15.44
CA LEU A 13 5.06 -9.50 15.68
C LEU A 13 3.84 -8.58 15.89
N CYS A 14 4.03 -7.26 15.84
CA CYS A 14 2.92 -6.33 15.95
C CYS A 14 1.89 -6.59 14.82
N PRO A 15 0.58 -6.61 15.12
CA PRO A 15 -0.44 -7.04 14.17
C PRO A 15 -0.58 -6.12 12.95
N TRP A 16 -0.07 -4.89 13.03
CA TRP A 16 -0.07 -3.90 11.96
C TRP A 16 1.15 -3.98 11.04
N VAL A 17 2.17 -4.77 11.38
CA VAL A 17 3.42 -4.85 10.61
C VAL A 17 3.26 -5.74 9.38
N LEU A 18 2.55 -6.86 9.51
CA LEU A 18 2.38 -7.83 8.42
C LEU A 18 0.97 -7.74 7.83
N THR A 19 0.92 -7.56 6.51
CA THR A 19 -0.33 -7.61 5.75
C THR A 19 -0.64 -9.06 5.38
N ARG A 20 -1.88 -9.51 5.63
CA ARG A 20 -2.31 -10.86 5.25
C ARG A 20 -2.24 -11.04 3.73
N PRO A 21 -1.95 -12.26 3.23
CA PRO A 21 -1.95 -12.54 1.80
C PRO A 21 -3.23 -12.05 1.11
N GLY A 22 -3.07 -11.43 -0.06
CA GLY A 22 -4.19 -10.88 -0.85
C GLY A 22 -4.70 -9.50 -0.42
N VAL A 23 -4.58 -9.11 0.86
CA VAL A 23 -5.06 -7.80 1.35
C VAL A 23 -4.32 -6.65 0.64
N ALA A 24 -3.00 -6.74 0.50
CA ALA A 24 -2.21 -5.73 -0.21
C ALA A 24 -2.66 -5.54 -1.67
N LYS A 25 -2.95 -6.65 -2.38
CA LYS A 25 -3.45 -6.61 -3.76
C LYS A 25 -4.84 -5.98 -3.83
N ASN A 26 -5.73 -6.31 -2.89
CA ASN A 26 -7.06 -5.71 -2.82
C ASN A 26 -7.00 -4.21 -2.52
N HIS A 27 -6.11 -3.78 -1.62
CA HIS A 27 -5.90 -2.37 -1.32
C HIS A 27 -5.37 -1.61 -2.54
N ALA A 28 -4.39 -2.18 -3.26
CA ALA A 28 -3.88 -1.59 -4.49
C ALA A 28 -4.96 -1.43 -5.57
N LYS A 29 -5.81 -2.45 -5.78
CA LYS A 29 -6.97 -2.35 -6.69
C LYS A 29 -7.99 -1.31 -6.23
N ARG A 30 -8.24 -1.22 -4.92
CA ARG A 30 -9.16 -0.22 -4.35
C ARG A 30 -8.64 1.20 -4.54
N LEU A 31 -7.34 1.43 -4.36
CA LEU A 31 -6.69 2.71 -4.68
C LEU A 31 -6.86 3.04 -6.18
N GLY A 32 -6.56 2.08 -7.05
CA GLY A 32 -6.76 2.22 -8.49
C GLY A 32 -8.18 2.62 -8.84
N LYS A 33 -9.19 2.01 -8.20
CA LYS A 33 -10.59 2.37 -8.39
C LYS A 33 -10.92 3.81 -7.97
N TYR A 34 -10.35 4.31 -6.88
CA TYR A 34 -10.57 5.70 -6.44
C TYR A 34 -9.92 6.72 -7.37
N LEU A 35 -8.82 6.37 -8.02
CA LEU A 35 -8.06 7.24 -8.93
C LEU A 35 -8.38 7.00 -10.41
N ASN A 36 -9.43 6.22 -10.70
CA ASN A 36 -9.86 5.87 -12.06
C ASN A 36 -8.74 5.20 -12.90
N CYS A 37 -7.98 4.31 -12.28
CA CYS A 37 -6.98 3.47 -12.95
C CYS A 37 -7.54 2.07 -13.27
N PRO A 38 -7.03 1.41 -14.33
CA PRO A 38 -7.37 0.00 -14.62
C PRO A 38 -6.92 -0.91 -13.47
N ILE A 39 -7.74 -1.91 -13.13
CA ILE A 39 -7.52 -2.77 -11.93
C ILE A 39 -7.34 -4.26 -12.25
N ASP A 40 -7.51 -4.65 -13.51
CA ASP A 40 -7.51 -6.06 -13.92
C ASP A 40 -6.09 -6.55 -14.21
N ASN A 41 -5.30 -5.72 -14.90
CA ASN A 41 -3.89 -5.96 -15.16
C ASN A 41 -3.00 -5.18 -14.16
N SER A 42 -2.04 -5.86 -13.54
CA SER A 42 -1.16 -5.25 -12.54
C SER A 42 -0.14 -4.28 -13.13
N GLU A 43 0.34 -4.52 -14.35
CA GLU A 43 1.29 -3.62 -15.03
C GLU A 43 0.59 -2.32 -15.42
N GLU A 44 -0.62 -2.40 -15.98
CA GLU A 44 -1.42 -1.22 -16.33
C GLU A 44 -1.83 -0.41 -15.10
N LEU A 45 -2.23 -1.09 -14.02
CA LEU A 45 -2.53 -0.45 -12.74
C LEU A 45 -1.33 0.35 -12.24
N VAL A 46 -0.13 -0.25 -12.22
CA VAL A 46 1.09 0.42 -11.77
C VAL A 46 1.48 1.57 -12.70
N ALA A 47 1.38 1.37 -14.02
CA ALA A 47 1.67 2.42 -14.99
C ALA A 47 0.75 3.64 -14.78
N CYS A 48 -0.55 3.43 -14.57
CA CYS A 48 -1.50 4.50 -14.29
C CYS A 48 -1.25 5.17 -12.94
N LEU A 49 -1.00 4.41 -11.86
CA LEU A 49 -0.75 5.01 -10.54
C LEU A 49 0.51 5.89 -10.53
N LYS A 50 1.52 5.56 -11.34
CA LYS A 50 2.74 6.36 -11.48
C LYS A 50 2.53 7.70 -12.19
N THR A 51 1.41 7.92 -12.86
CA THR A 51 1.08 9.21 -13.51
C THR A 51 0.21 10.11 -12.63
N LYS A 52 -0.28 9.61 -11.48
CA LYS A 52 -1.09 10.39 -10.55
C LYS A 52 -0.25 11.32 -9.72
N ASP A 53 -0.82 12.46 -9.36
CA ASP A 53 -0.17 13.37 -8.44
C ASP A 53 -0.13 12.75 -7.03
N ALA A 54 0.95 13.01 -6.29
CA ALA A 54 1.13 12.45 -4.95
C ALA A 54 0.01 12.88 -3.98
N TYR A 55 -0.52 14.10 -4.12
CA TYR A 55 -1.63 14.60 -3.31
C TYR A 55 -2.92 13.84 -3.61
N GLU A 56 -3.17 13.44 -4.85
CA GLU A 56 -4.34 12.61 -5.20
C GLU A 56 -4.27 11.25 -4.51
N ILE A 57 -3.08 10.63 -4.47
CA ILE A 57 -2.87 9.34 -3.79
C ILE A 57 -3.11 9.49 -2.29
N ILE A 58 -2.47 10.46 -1.64
CA ILE A 58 -2.58 10.67 -0.19
C ILE A 58 -4.00 11.09 0.23
N ALA A 59 -4.73 11.84 -0.61
CA ALA A 59 -6.13 12.20 -0.33
C ALA A 59 -7.05 10.98 -0.17
N THR A 60 -6.65 9.79 -0.66
CA THR A 60 -7.41 8.54 -0.50
C THR A 60 -7.14 7.78 0.81
N ASP A 61 -6.12 8.16 1.59
CA ASP A 61 -5.64 7.39 2.76
C ASP A 61 -6.75 7.07 3.77
N ARG A 62 -7.59 8.06 4.08
CA ARG A 62 -8.75 7.92 4.99
C ARG A 62 -9.79 6.89 4.55
N LYS A 63 -9.73 6.38 3.32
CA LYS A 63 -10.61 5.30 2.84
C LYS A 63 -10.15 3.93 3.32
N PHE A 64 -8.93 3.79 3.83
CA PHE A 64 -8.32 2.53 4.26
C PHE A 64 -8.25 2.38 5.79
N GLN A 65 -8.62 3.42 6.53
CA GLN A 65 -8.89 3.37 7.98
C GLN A 65 -10.25 2.70 8.24
#